data_AF-A0A1W9SJT6-F1
#
_entry.id   AF-A0A1W9SJT6-F1
#
_cell.length_a   1.000
_cell.length_b   1.000
_cell.length_c   1.000
_cell.angle_alpha   90.00
_cell.angle_beta   90.00
_cell.angle_gamma   90.00
#
_symmetry.space_group_name_H-M   'P 1'
#
loop_
_entity.id
_entity.type
_entity.pdbx_description
1 polymer ?
#
loop_
_entity_poly.entity_id
_entity_poly.type
_entity_poly.pdbx_seq_one_letter_code
_entity_poly.pdbx_strand_id
1 'polypeptide(L)'
;MKKLNLSFILLFVTLLITINGKKLFAQTETPPSVGEGTEASPYEIANLNNLYWLSQNNDNAWDKHYIQTADIDATDTENWDNGAGFTLIGLSSSNSFSGTYNGDDHIISNLFIYRPELNYVGLFGYIYSHEVAIKNIALTDVNITGKDHVGGLVGRNDGEISNSYSAGNITGKDHVGGLIGTNNGDIINSYSTASVGDGDNNSSYVGGLVGSNYTYGEISNSYSIGNVIGESRVGGLSGNNHGKISNSYSTGNVNANGESIAGLVGKNSYSGEISNSYSTGNVTSTGNYIGGLVGRNPGAINNSYSTGSVTGYSFVGGLVGNNEDYGTISNTYSTGNVTNTGNYIGGLVGVNQDEGKISNTYSTGNVTGKNFVGGLVGENKEETEIINSYSTGNVTATGYGYDIGGLVGKLDGVDAVITNSYWDIETSGQENSNGGGIGKTTAEMKNMSTYVDWDFEEVWNINAEINNGYPNLLGMPTIDIKEISEKENIKIFPNPAKDFLNIQKLPNNSDIYIMDILGKIIFYENNHFFKDFKINISDFNQGIYFIKICNKNNVFTKRIIIK
;
A
#
# COMPACT_ATOMS: atom_id res chain seq x y z
N MET A 1 30.07 34.33 -55.79
CA MET A 1 30.68 34.53 -54.46
C MET A 1 29.88 33.70 -53.46
N LYS A 2 30.56 32.79 -52.76
CA LYS A 2 29.96 31.73 -51.94
C LYS A 2 29.35 32.27 -50.65
N LYS A 3 28.21 31.68 -50.26
CA LYS A 3 27.60 31.76 -48.92
C LYS A 3 28.58 31.23 -47.88
N LEU A 4 28.74 31.94 -46.76
CA LEU A 4 29.49 31.48 -45.59
C LEU A 4 28.49 30.94 -44.56
N ASN A 5 28.55 29.63 -44.31
CA ASN A 5 27.91 28.97 -43.17
C ASN A 5 28.66 29.38 -41.89
N LEU A 6 27.95 29.90 -40.89
CA LEU A 6 28.48 30.05 -39.54
C LEU A 6 28.00 28.85 -38.71
N SER A 7 28.90 27.86 -38.57
CA SER A 7 28.74 26.78 -37.61
C SER A 7 29.16 27.31 -36.23
N PHE A 8 28.24 27.35 -35.28
CA PHE A 8 28.55 27.59 -33.87
C PHE A 8 29.13 26.30 -33.29
N ILE A 9 30.44 26.30 -33.07
CA ILE A 9 31.15 25.32 -32.24
C ILE A 9 31.17 25.91 -30.83
N LEU A 10 30.43 25.31 -29.88
CA LEU A 10 30.56 25.63 -28.46
C LEU A 10 31.78 24.88 -27.91
N LEU A 11 32.71 25.63 -27.31
CA LEU A 11 34.00 25.16 -26.81
C LEU A 11 33.86 24.66 -25.36
N PHE A 12 34.27 23.42 -25.09
CA PHE A 12 34.30 22.84 -23.74
C PHE A 12 35.46 23.42 -22.91
N VAL A 13 35.17 23.87 -21.68
CA VAL A 13 36.18 24.23 -20.68
C VAL A 13 36.03 23.28 -19.48
N THR A 14 36.96 22.35 -19.32
CA THR A 14 37.18 21.64 -18.05
C THR A 14 37.98 22.53 -17.11
N LEU A 15 37.37 23.01 -16.02
CA LEU A 15 38.05 23.75 -14.96
C LEU A 15 38.00 22.96 -13.65
N LEU A 16 39.16 22.47 -13.21
CA LEU A 16 39.35 21.92 -11.86
C LEU A 16 39.60 23.09 -10.91
N ILE A 17 38.65 23.39 -10.02
CA ILE A 17 38.85 24.32 -8.91
C ILE A 17 38.89 23.51 -7.61
N THR A 18 40.04 23.51 -6.95
CA THR A 18 40.17 23.04 -5.56
C THR A 18 39.94 24.21 -4.61
N ILE A 19 38.85 24.16 -3.82
CA ILE A 19 38.66 25.00 -2.62
C ILE A 19 38.48 24.04 -1.43
N ASN A 20 39.27 24.20 -0.38
CA ASN A 20 39.17 23.46 0.89
C ASN A 20 39.12 21.92 0.79
N GLY A 21 39.99 21.33 -0.04
CA GLY A 21 40.17 19.86 -0.07
C GLY A 21 39.04 19.07 -0.74
N LYS A 22 37.97 19.72 -1.23
CA LYS A 22 36.97 19.10 -2.10
C LYS A 22 37.37 19.31 -3.56
N LYS A 23 37.46 18.22 -4.33
CA LYS A 23 37.54 18.29 -5.79
C LYS A 23 36.16 18.69 -6.30
N LEU A 24 36.02 19.91 -6.83
CA LEU A 24 34.85 20.28 -7.61
C LEU A 24 35.07 19.76 -9.03
N PHE A 25 34.29 18.77 -9.45
CA PHE A 25 34.18 18.43 -10.88
C PHE A 25 33.14 19.39 -11.47
N ALA A 26 33.51 20.09 -12.54
CA ALA A 26 32.53 20.83 -13.32
C ALA A 26 31.50 19.83 -13.88
N GLN A 27 30.21 20.07 -13.62
CA GLN A 27 29.13 19.24 -14.14
C GLN A 27 29.09 19.38 -15.67
N THR A 28 29.02 18.27 -16.39
CA THR A 28 28.95 18.28 -17.85
C THR A 28 27.59 17.79 -18.30
N GLU A 29 26.68 18.71 -18.60
CA GLU A 29 25.45 18.38 -19.34
C GLU A 29 25.82 17.91 -20.75
N THR A 30 25.30 16.76 -21.17
CA THR A 30 25.49 16.29 -22.55
C THR A 30 24.12 15.92 -23.13
N PRO A 31 23.65 16.58 -24.20
CA PRO A 31 22.40 16.17 -24.82
C PRO A 31 22.50 14.73 -25.34
N PRO A 32 21.39 13.97 -25.36
CA PRO A 32 21.30 12.70 -26.05
C PRO A 32 21.82 12.81 -27.50
N SER A 33 22.73 11.91 -27.89
CA SER A 33 23.24 11.85 -29.27
C SER A 33 22.30 11.15 -30.24
N VAL A 34 21.26 10.49 -29.71
CA VAL A 34 20.27 9.70 -30.45
C VAL A 34 18.87 10.09 -30.01
N GLY A 35 17.95 10.08 -30.97
CA GLY A 35 16.57 10.54 -30.80
C GLY A 35 16.37 12.01 -31.20
N GLU A 36 15.16 12.32 -31.63
CA GLU A 36 14.72 13.69 -31.96
C GLU A 36 13.72 14.23 -30.93
N GLY A 37 13.42 13.46 -29.87
CA GLY A 37 12.44 13.81 -28.84
C GLY A 37 10.99 13.67 -29.28
N THR A 38 10.74 13.02 -30.42
CA THR A 38 9.38 12.69 -30.91
C THR A 38 8.96 11.31 -30.44
N GLU A 39 7.67 11.00 -30.46
CA GLU A 39 7.18 9.66 -30.06
C GLU A 39 7.82 8.52 -30.88
N ALA A 40 8.03 8.74 -32.18
CA ALA A 40 8.66 7.76 -33.07
C ALA A 40 10.20 7.70 -32.96
N SER A 41 10.81 8.72 -32.35
CA SER A 41 12.26 8.85 -32.19
C SER A 41 12.55 9.55 -30.85
N PRO A 42 12.27 8.88 -29.71
CA PRO A 42 12.48 9.46 -28.39
C PRO A 42 13.95 9.70 -28.13
N TYR A 43 14.27 10.70 -27.33
CA TYR A 43 15.64 10.93 -26.87
C TYR A 43 16.13 9.76 -26.01
N GLU A 44 17.32 9.24 -26.31
CA GLU A 44 17.92 8.12 -25.58
C GLU A 44 18.73 8.61 -24.37
N ILE A 45 18.27 8.27 -23.16
CA ILE A 45 18.97 8.56 -21.91
C ILE A 45 19.88 7.37 -21.58
N ALA A 46 21.16 7.47 -21.98
CA ALA A 46 22.11 6.36 -21.87
C ALA A 46 23.07 6.48 -20.67
N ASN A 47 23.10 7.61 -19.98
CA ASN A 47 24.02 7.89 -18.87
C ASN A 47 23.56 9.08 -18.01
N LEU A 48 24.26 9.29 -16.89
CA LEU A 48 23.97 10.36 -15.93
C LEU A 48 24.04 11.77 -16.55
N ASN A 49 24.92 12.02 -17.51
CA ASN A 49 25.02 13.33 -18.14
C ASN A 49 23.83 13.65 -19.08
N ASN A 50 23.25 12.63 -19.72
CA ASN A 50 21.99 12.78 -20.48
C ASN A 50 20.82 13.07 -19.55
N LEU A 51 20.74 12.37 -18.43
CA LEU A 51 19.72 12.60 -17.41
C LEU A 51 19.86 14.01 -16.79
N TYR A 52 21.09 14.44 -16.51
CA TYR A 52 21.34 15.80 -16.02
C TYR A 52 20.99 16.85 -17.08
N TRP A 53 21.33 16.63 -18.34
CA TRP A 53 20.90 17.51 -19.43
C TRP A 53 19.36 17.67 -19.46
N LEU A 54 18.61 16.58 -19.29
CA LEU A 54 17.15 16.65 -19.20
C LEU A 54 16.71 17.59 -18.06
N SER A 55 17.33 17.55 -16.89
CA SER A 55 16.91 18.39 -15.77
C SER A 55 17.25 19.88 -15.91
N GLN A 56 18.17 20.25 -16.80
CA GLN A 56 18.58 21.64 -16.98
C GLN A 56 17.85 22.35 -18.14
N ASN A 57 17.23 21.61 -19.07
CA ASN A 57 16.75 22.15 -20.35
C ASN A 57 15.22 22.33 -20.41
N ASN A 58 14.66 23.06 -19.43
CA ASN A 58 13.21 23.24 -19.25
C ASN A 58 12.45 23.76 -20.50
N ASP A 59 13.01 24.71 -21.25
CA ASP A 59 12.30 25.37 -22.36
C ASP A 59 12.18 24.53 -23.65
N ASN A 60 12.94 23.42 -23.78
CA ASN A 60 13.00 22.65 -25.03
C ASN A 60 12.96 21.12 -24.85
N ALA A 61 12.96 20.63 -23.61
CA ALA A 61 13.08 19.20 -23.31
C ALA A 61 11.82 18.62 -22.64
N TRP A 62 11.13 19.36 -21.78
CA TRP A 62 10.13 18.75 -20.88
C TRP A 62 8.80 18.38 -21.52
N ASP A 63 8.58 18.76 -22.78
CA ASP A 63 7.43 18.37 -23.62
C ASP A 63 7.78 17.25 -24.62
N LYS A 64 8.95 16.63 -24.49
CA LYS A 64 9.47 15.61 -25.43
C LYS A 64 9.35 14.18 -24.90
N HIS A 65 9.64 13.21 -25.75
CA HIS A 65 9.61 11.79 -25.43
C HIS A 65 11.01 11.23 -25.16
N TYR A 66 11.12 10.39 -24.14
CA TYR A 66 12.38 9.82 -23.65
C TYR A 66 12.31 8.31 -23.49
N ILE A 67 13.42 7.63 -23.79
CA ILE A 67 13.65 6.22 -23.48
C ILE A 67 15.02 6.05 -22.82
N GLN A 68 15.09 5.33 -21.71
CA GLN A 68 16.36 4.96 -21.10
C GLN A 68 16.92 3.72 -21.80
N THR A 69 18.23 3.70 -22.08
CA THR A 69 18.87 2.61 -22.84
C THR A 69 20.01 1.91 -22.08
N ALA A 70 20.24 2.31 -20.83
CA ALA A 70 21.20 1.71 -19.93
C ALA A 70 20.85 2.05 -18.47
N ASP A 71 21.34 1.24 -17.53
CA ASP A 71 21.30 1.60 -16.11
C ASP A 71 22.20 2.82 -15.84
N ILE A 72 21.79 3.67 -14.91
CA ILE A 72 22.46 4.93 -14.58
C ILE A 72 22.89 4.91 -13.12
N ASP A 73 24.20 4.98 -12.87
CA ASP A 73 24.73 5.23 -11.53
C ASP A 73 24.79 6.74 -11.26
N ALA A 74 23.98 7.21 -10.31
CA ALA A 74 23.87 8.61 -9.91
C ALA A 74 24.69 8.96 -8.66
N THR A 75 25.66 8.12 -8.25
CA THR A 75 26.50 8.35 -7.05
C THR A 75 27.13 9.75 -7.02
N ASP A 76 27.57 10.27 -8.16
CA ASP A 76 28.20 11.60 -8.23
C ASP A 76 27.28 12.74 -7.79
N THR A 77 25.95 12.53 -7.84
CA THR A 77 24.96 13.55 -7.50
C THR A 77 25.08 14.03 -6.06
N GLU A 78 25.58 13.23 -5.11
CA GLU A 78 25.81 13.65 -3.72
C GLU A 78 26.72 14.89 -3.62
N ASN A 79 27.65 15.07 -4.57
CA ASN A 79 28.60 16.18 -4.57
C ASN A 79 28.14 17.37 -5.44
N TRP A 80 26.95 17.30 -6.03
CA TRP A 80 26.43 18.33 -6.92
C TRP A 80 25.80 19.49 -6.15
N ASP A 81 25.79 20.67 -6.76
CA ASP A 81 25.17 21.89 -6.21
C ASP A 81 25.55 22.16 -4.75
N ASN A 82 26.87 22.16 -4.47
CA ASN A 82 27.43 22.30 -3.12
C ASN A 82 26.91 21.28 -2.09
N GLY A 83 26.58 20.07 -2.54
CA GLY A 83 26.02 19.00 -1.71
C GLY A 83 24.50 19.05 -1.58
N ALA A 84 23.81 19.91 -2.35
CA ALA A 84 22.36 19.88 -2.43
C ALA A 84 21.85 18.73 -3.30
N GLY A 85 22.65 18.21 -4.23
CA GLY A 85 22.26 17.05 -5.03
C GLY A 85 21.74 17.37 -6.42
N PHE A 86 21.14 16.35 -7.05
CA PHE A 86 20.52 16.45 -8.37
C PHE A 86 19.46 17.56 -8.41
N THR A 87 19.34 18.23 -9.56
CA THR A 87 18.31 19.25 -9.83
C THR A 87 17.08 18.59 -10.45
N LEU A 88 15.89 18.92 -9.97
CA LEU A 88 14.65 18.22 -10.30
C LEU A 88 14.14 18.53 -11.72
N ILE A 89 13.39 17.59 -12.31
CA ILE A 89 12.70 17.76 -13.60
C ILE A 89 11.25 18.21 -13.35
N GLY A 90 10.84 19.37 -13.84
CA GLY A 90 9.51 19.92 -13.55
C GLY A 90 9.45 20.53 -12.15
N LEU A 91 9.52 21.86 -12.05
CA LEU A 91 9.69 22.59 -10.78
C LEU A 91 8.39 23.18 -10.22
N SER A 92 7.34 23.30 -11.04
CA SER A 92 6.05 23.87 -10.64
C SER A 92 4.97 23.55 -11.67
N SER A 93 3.72 23.98 -11.41
CA SER A 93 2.63 23.86 -12.39
C SER A 93 2.91 24.66 -13.68
N SER A 94 3.54 25.83 -13.59
CA SER A 94 3.92 26.66 -14.74
C SER A 94 5.21 26.23 -15.43
N ASN A 95 5.92 25.26 -14.84
CA ASN A 95 7.18 24.70 -15.34
C ASN A 95 7.19 23.20 -15.03
N SER A 96 6.19 22.48 -15.55
CA SER A 96 5.94 21.06 -15.28
C SER A 96 6.56 20.19 -16.37
N PHE A 97 6.79 18.93 -16.06
CA PHE A 97 7.08 17.92 -17.08
C PHE A 97 5.77 17.55 -17.79
N SER A 98 5.76 17.65 -19.12
CA SER A 98 4.58 17.44 -19.98
C SER A 98 4.82 16.40 -21.09
N GLY A 99 6.01 15.81 -21.15
CA GLY A 99 6.40 14.78 -22.10
C GLY A 99 6.16 13.35 -21.58
N THR A 100 6.93 12.38 -22.08
CA THR A 100 6.87 10.98 -21.60
C THR A 100 8.25 10.43 -21.29
N TYR A 101 8.35 9.57 -20.29
CA TYR A 101 9.60 8.89 -19.95
C TYR A 101 9.41 7.38 -19.81
N ASN A 102 10.03 6.59 -20.68
CA ASN A 102 10.07 5.13 -20.57
C ASN A 102 11.45 4.69 -20.07
N GLY A 103 11.51 4.11 -18.87
CA GLY A 103 12.75 3.55 -18.31
C GLY A 103 13.20 2.24 -18.97
N ASP A 104 12.35 1.60 -19.78
CA ASP A 104 12.64 0.32 -20.45
C ASP A 104 13.21 -0.77 -19.51
N ASP A 105 12.67 -0.82 -18.29
CA ASP A 105 13.08 -1.71 -17.19
C ASP A 105 14.52 -1.46 -16.66
N HIS A 106 15.14 -0.34 -17.02
CA HIS A 106 16.44 0.09 -16.49
C HIS A 106 16.35 0.81 -15.15
N ILE A 107 17.48 0.81 -14.43
CA ILE A 107 17.61 1.34 -13.08
C ILE A 107 18.39 2.65 -13.07
N ILE A 108 18.00 3.57 -12.17
CA ILE A 108 18.83 4.69 -11.71
C ILE A 108 19.18 4.44 -10.24
N SER A 109 20.45 4.24 -9.93
CA SER A 109 20.92 3.94 -8.56
C SER A 109 21.58 5.14 -7.89
N ASN A 110 21.56 5.19 -6.56
CA ASN A 110 22.31 6.16 -5.74
C ASN A 110 21.94 7.64 -5.99
N LEU A 111 20.71 7.92 -6.42
CA LEU A 111 20.25 9.29 -6.65
C LEU A 111 20.16 10.05 -5.31
N PHE A 112 20.87 11.18 -5.23
CA PHE A 112 20.88 12.05 -4.06
C PHE A 112 20.22 13.40 -4.35
N ILE A 113 19.23 13.77 -3.53
CA ILE A 113 18.57 15.09 -3.55
C ILE A 113 18.41 15.56 -2.10
N TYR A 114 18.99 16.71 -1.75
CA TYR A 114 18.86 17.36 -0.45
C TYR A 114 18.37 18.80 -0.60
N ARG A 115 17.05 18.97 -0.60
CA ARG A 115 16.35 20.26 -0.75
C ARG A 115 15.30 20.44 0.36
N PRO A 116 15.70 20.51 1.65
CA PRO A 116 14.79 20.47 2.81
C PRO A 116 13.78 21.64 2.89
N GLU A 117 13.98 22.69 2.10
CA GLU A 117 13.09 23.86 2.04
C GLU A 117 12.24 23.93 0.76
N LEU A 118 12.45 22.99 -0.20
CA LEU A 118 11.72 22.98 -1.47
C LEU A 118 10.56 22.01 -1.46
N ASN A 119 9.49 22.42 -2.13
CA ASN A 119 8.32 21.59 -2.38
C ASN A 119 8.45 20.85 -3.71
N TYR A 120 7.63 19.83 -3.92
CA TYR A 120 7.57 19.04 -5.16
C TYR A 120 8.92 18.37 -5.45
N VAL A 121 9.36 17.52 -4.52
CA VAL A 121 10.68 16.90 -4.58
C VAL A 121 10.58 15.44 -5.02
N GLY A 122 11.38 15.08 -6.02
CA GLY A 122 11.53 13.75 -6.62
C GLY A 122 12.45 13.86 -7.85
N LEU A 123 12.70 12.75 -8.56
CA LEU A 123 13.37 12.84 -9.86
C LEU A 123 12.61 13.80 -10.80
N PHE A 124 11.28 13.64 -10.81
CA PHE A 124 10.34 14.59 -11.37
C PHE A 124 9.65 15.36 -10.23
N GLY A 125 9.67 16.68 -10.24
CA GLY A 125 8.99 17.46 -9.21
C GLY A 125 7.49 17.55 -9.47
N TYR A 126 7.08 17.94 -10.68
CA TYR A 126 5.68 18.23 -11.00
C TYR A 126 5.28 17.74 -12.40
N ILE A 127 4.23 16.92 -12.48
CA ILE A 127 3.51 16.50 -13.68
C ILE A 127 2.10 17.10 -13.65
N TYR A 128 1.66 17.80 -14.70
CA TYR A 128 0.41 18.57 -14.71
C TYR A 128 -0.62 18.13 -15.79
N SER A 129 -0.48 16.94 -16.37
CA SER A 129 -1.41 16.47 -17.41
C SER A 129 -1.62 14.96 -17.36
N HIS A 130 -2.85 14.52 -17.61
CA HIS A 130 -3.22 13.11 -17.74
C HIS A 130 -2.61 12.45 -18.99
N GLU A 131 -2.05 13.23 -19.92
CA GLU A 131 -1.38 12.72 -21.13
C GLU A 131 0.08 12.32 -20.87
N VAL A 132 0.63 12.73 -19.72
CA VAL A 132 2.00 12.40 -19.32
C VAL A 132 2.04 10.95 -18.83
N ALA A 133 3.00 10.18 -19.35
CA ALA A 133 3.27 8.83 -18.90
C ALA A 133 4.74 8.68 -18.50
N ILE A 134 4.98 8.22 -17.27
CA ILE A 134 6.29 7.75 -16.78
C ILE A 134 6.15 6.28 -16.45
N LYS A 135 6.96 5.44 -17.11
CA LYS A 135 6.80 3.99 -16.98
C LYS A 135 8.11 3.22 -16.99
N ASN A 136 8.06 2.01 -16.44
CA ASN A 136 9.13 1.02 -16.46
C ASN A 136 10.47 1.55 -15.94
N ILE A 137 10.44 2.38 -14.88
CA ILE A 137 11.65 2.96 -14.29
C ILE A 137 11.81 2.53 -12.83
N ALA A 138 13.05 2.21 -12.48
CA ALA A 138 13.43 1.79 -11.14
C ALA A 138 14.43 2.76 -10.52
N LEU A 139 14.15 3.25 -9.32
CA LEU A 139 15.10 4.02 -8.51
C LEU A 139 15.59 3.18 -7.34
N THR A 140 16.90 2.93 -7.24
CA THR A 140 17.46 2.14 -6.12
C THR A 140 18.46 2.95 -5.31
N ASP A 141 18.52 2.65 -4.01
CA ASP A 141 19.47 3.27 -3.08
C ASP A 141 19.40 4.81 -3.09
N VAL A 142 18.20 5.37 -3.24
CA VAL A 142 18.01 6.82 -3.25
C VAL A 142 18.13 7.43 -1.85
N ASN A 143 18.55 8.68 -1.77
CA ASN A 143 18.47 9.50 -0.56
C ASN A 143 17.90 10.87 -0.94
N ILE A 144 16.61 11.04 -0.67
CA ILE A 144 15.83 12.19 -1.13
C ILE A 144 15.22 12.90 0.07
N THR A 145 15.58 14.16 0.25
CA THR A 145 15.06 15.07 1.27
C THR A 145 14.41 16.27 0.60
N GLY A 146 13.14 16.50 0.89
CA GLY A 146 12.38 17.68 0.50
C GLY A 146 11.64 18.32 1.67
N LYS A 147 10.78 19.31 1.38
CA LYS A 147 9.85 19.91 2.35
C LYS A 147 8.46 19.30 2.20
N ASP A 148 7.68 19.77 1.22
CA ASP A 148 6.31 19.31 0.97
C ASP A 148 6.22 18.59 -0.39
N HIS A 149 5.30 17.63 -0.54
CA HIS A 149 5.09 16.85 -1.78
C HIS A 149 6.38 16.14 -2.21
N VAL A 150 6.86 15.23 -1.38
CA VAL A 150 8.12 14.53 -1.58
C VAL A 150 7.86 13.08 -1.99
N GLY A 151 8.36 12.69 -3.15
CA GLY A 151 8.33 11.32 -3.67
C GLY A 151 9.71 10.87 -4.12
N GLY A 152 9.95 9.56 -4.17
CA GLY A 152 11.16 9.02 -4.77
C GLY A 152 11.25 9.36 -6.26
N LEU A 153 10.15 9.10 -6.98
CA LEU A 153 10.04 9.32 -8.43
C LEU A 153 9.40 10.66 -8.75
N VAL A 154 8.23 10.96 -8.16
CA VAL A 154 7.48 12.19 -8.48
C VAL A 154 7.05 12.95 -7.22
N GLY A 155 7.28 14.26 -7.18
CA GLY A 155 6.72 15.12 -6.12
C GLY A 155 5.19 15.19 -6.22
N ARG A 156 4.66 15.66 -7.36
CA ARG A 156 3.22 15.67 -7.68
C ARG A 156 2.93 15.07 -9.05
N ASN A 157 2.00 14.12 -9.08
CA ASN A 157 1.51 13.43 -10.27
C ASN A 157 0.06 13.81 -10.62
N ASP A 158 -0.17 14.31 -11.83
CA ASP A 158 -1.48 14.42 -12.48
C ASP A 158 -1.58 13.51 -13.75
N GLY A 159 -0.56 12.67 -14.02
CA GLY A 159 -0.45 11.77 -15.18
C GLY A 159 -0.49 10.28 -14.82
N GLU A 160 0.00 9.42 -15.71
CA GLU A 160 0.14 7.97 -15.49
C GLU A 160 1.56 7.61 -15.03
N ILE A 161 1.65 6.87 -13.92
CA ILE A 161 2.86 6.21 -13.44
C ILE A 161 2.64 4.70 -13.46
N SER A 162 3.37 3.97 -14.29
CA SER A 162 3.18 2.52 -14.43
C SER A 162 4.46 1.69 -14.36
N ASN A 163 4.38 0.49 -13.78
CA ASN A 163 5.50 -0.46 -13.64
C ASN A 163 6.79 0.17 -13.08
N SER A 164 6.65 1.08 -12.12
CA SER A 164 7.78 1.89 -11.63
C SER A 164 7.96 1.72 -10.13
N TYR A 165 9.19 1.86 -9.64
CA TYR A 165 9.44 1.70 -8.21
C TYR A 165 10.61 2.52 -7.67
N SER A 166 10.62 2.67 -6.35
CA SER A 166 11.68 3.33 -5.59
C SER A 166 12.12 2.50 -4.39
N ALA A 167 13.41 2.62 -4.05
CA ALA A 167 14.04 2.03 -2.87
C ALA A 167 15.10 2.97 -2.31
N GLY A 168 15.23 3.06 -0.99
CA GLY A 168 16.15 3.98 -0.32
C GLY A 168 15.51 4.71 0.86
N ASN A 169 15.91 5.95 1.11
CA ASN A 169 15.39 6.81 2.17
C ASN A 169 14.73 8.06 1.57
N ILE A 170 13.51 8.34 2.02
CA ILE A 170 12.74 9.51 1.57
C ILE A 170 12.22 10.27 2.78
N THR A 171 12.61 11.54 2.85
CA THR A 171 12.35 12.42 3.98
C THR A 171 11.67 13.71 3.53
N GLY A 172 10.62 14.10 4.24
CA GLY A 172 9.90 15.36 4.04
C GLY A 172 9.06 15.70 5.26
N LYS A 173 8.34 16.82 5.20
CA LYS A 173 7.49 17.35 6.28
C LYS A 173 6.00 17.20 5.99
N ASP A 174 5.59 17.33 4.74
CA ASP A 174 4.18 17.20 4.37
C ASP A 174 4.02 16.48 3.02
N HIS A 175 2.98 15.65 2.87
CA HIS A 175 2.70 14.88 1.65
C HIS A 175 3.92 14.08 1.17
N VAL A 176 4.38 13.15 2.00
CA VAL A 176 5.59 12.36 1.75
C VAL A 176 5.21 10.94 1.35
N GLY A 177 5.56 10.54 0.13
CA GLY A 177 5.34 9.19 -0.39
C GLY A 177 6.65 8.51 -0.74
N GLY A 178 6.71 7.18 -0.58
CA GLY A 178 7.90 6.45 -1.02
C GLY A 178 8.11 6.49 -2.53
N LEU A 179 7.06 6.57 -3.34
CA LEU A 179 7.17 6.76 -4.79
C LEU A 179 6.72 8.15 -5.22
N ILE A 180 5.56 8.59 -4.70
CA ILE A 180 4.88 9.82 -5.14
C ILE A 180 4.46 10.67 -3.95
N GLY A 181 4.82 11.96 -3.89
CA GLY A 181 4.36 12.83 -2.79
C GLY A 181 2.84 13.05 -2.81
N THR A 182 2.32 13.51 -3.95
CA THR A 182 0.87 13.69 -4.17
C THR A 182 0.44 13.10 -5.50
N ASN A 183 -0.62 12.30 -5.46
CA ASN A 183 -1.21 11.70 -6.64
C ASN A 183 -2.61 12.28 -6.91
N ASN A 184 -2.87 12.60 -8.18
CA ASN A 184 -4.18 12.94 -8.70
C ASN A 184 -4.39 12.36 -10.11
N GLY A 185 -3.49 11.47 -10.55
CA GLY A 185 -3.61 10.65 -11.76
C GLY A 185 -3.50 9.16 -11.44
N ASP A 186 -2.98 8.36 -12.36
CA ASP A 186 -2.97 6.90 -12.25
C ASP A 186 -1.63 6.37 -11.76
N ILE A 187 -1.68 5.42 -10.81
CA ILE A 187 -0.54 4.65 -10.32
C ILE A 187 -0.87 3.16 -10.49
N ILE A 188 -0.14 2.49 -11.37
CA ILE A 188 -0.47 1.13 -11.81
C ILE A 188 0.76 0.23 -11.68
N ASN A 189 0.62 -0.95 -11.09
CA ASN A 189 1.69 -1.96 -10.98
C ASN A 189 3.01 -1.41 -10.41
N SER A 190 2.91 -0.44 -9.50
CA SER A 190 4.05 0.33 -9.03
C SER A 190 4.24 0.15 -7.53
N TYR A 191 5.47 0.30 -7.05
CA TYR A 191 5.74 0.01 -5.65
C TYR A 191 6.87 0.82 -5.04
N SER A 192 6.96 0.77 -3.72
CA SER A 192 8.07 1.36 -2.97
C SER A 192 8.56 0.40 -1.89
N THR A 193 9.87 0.25 -1.80
CA THR A 193 10.53 -0.40 -0.65
C THR A 193 11.30 0.62 0.20
N ALA A 194 11.11 1.92 -0.05
CA ALA A 194 11.81 2.98 0.65
C ALA A 194 11.33 3.11 2.11
N SER A 195 12.26 3.45 3.00
CA SER A 195 11.90 3.95 4.34
C SER A 195 11.45 5.40 4.21
N VAL A 196 10.26 5.70 4.71
CA VAL A 196 9.61 7.01 4.51
C VAL A 196 9.38 7.70 5.85
N GLY A 197 9.81 8.96 5.95
CA GLY A 197 9.64 9.79 7.14
C GLY A 197 10.88 10.61 7.48
N ASP A 198 10.74 11.53 8.43
CA ASP A 198 11.86 12.34 8.94
C ASP A 198 12.59 11.72 10.13
N GLY A 199 12.15 10.55 10.60
CA GLY A 199 12.73 9.84 11.74
C GLY A 199 12.34 10.40 13.11
N ASP A 200 11.71 11.57 13.17
CA ASP A 200 11.37 12.30 14.40
C ASP A 200 9.86 12.45 14.63
N ASN A 201 9.02 11.82 13.79
CA ASN A 201 7.55 11.90 13.85
C ASN A 201 7.03 13.35 13.76
N ASN A 202 7.58 14.17 12.86
CA ASN A 202 7.06 15.54 12.60
C ASN A 202 6.50 15.72 11.18
N SER A 203 6.29 14.61 10.47
CA SER A 203 5.81 14.61 9.09
C SER A 203 4.33 14.27 9.02
N SER A 204 3.53 15.06 8.31
CA SER A 204 2.10 14.77 8.09
C SER A 204 1.83 14.26 6.67
N TYR A 205 0.71 13.54 6.49
CA TYR A 205 0.32 12.97 5.19
C TYR A 205 1.43 12.07 4.61
N VAL A 206 1.81 11.05 5.37
CA VAL A 206 2.94 10.17 5.03
C VAL A 206 2.41 8.81 4.59
N GLY A 207 2.84 8.36 3.42
CA GLY A 207 2.54 7.03 2.89
C GLY A 207 3.77 6.29 2.41
N GLY A 208 3.82 4.97 2.59
CA GLY A 208 4.93 4.17 2.07
C GLY A 208 5.00 4.17 0.53
N LEU A 209 3.89 4.42 -0.17
CA LEU A 209 3.85 4.63 -1.62
C LEU A 209 3.50 6.07 -1.98
N VAL A 210 2.40 6.61 -1.43
CA VAL A 210 1.86 7.93 -1.79
C VAL A 210 1.59 8.77 -0.55
N GLY A 211 2.03 10.03 -0.48
CA GLY A 211 1.69 10.88 0.67
C GLY A 211 0.18 11.16 0.77
N SER A 212 -0.40 11.64 -0.33
CA SER A 212 -1.85 11.88 -0.46
C SER A 212 -2.37 11.54 -1.85
N ASN A 213 -3.45 10.76 -1.91
CA ASN A 213 -4.19 10.44 -3.13
C ASN A 213 -5.44 11.31 -3.23
N TYR A 214 -5.52 12.19 -4.23
CA TYR A 214 -6.62 13.12 -4.44
C TYR A 214 -7.80 12.48 -5.17
N THR A 215 -8.90 13.22 -5.32
CA THR A 215 -10.19 12.73 -5.82
C THR A 215 -10.11 12.01 -7.17
N TYR A 216 -9.24 12.43 -8.08
CA TYR A 216 -9.07 11.77 -9.38
C TYR A 216 -7.93 10.74 -9.39
N GLY A 217 -7.22 10.58 -8.27
CA GLY A 217 -6.11 9.65 -8.18
C GLY A 217 -6.59 8.20 -8.04
N GLU A 218 -6.06 7.32 -8.89
CA GLU A 218 -6.25 5.87 -8.79
C GLU A 218 -4.92 5.18 -8.47
N ILE A 219 -4.92 4.34 -7.44
CA ILE A 219 -3.82 3.46 -7.08
C ILE A 219 -4.30 2.03 -7.28
N SER A 220 -3.70 1.31 -8.24
CA SER A 220 -4.10 -0.07 -8.56
C SER A 220 -2.90 -1.01 -8.63
N ASN A 221 -3.06 -2.23 -8.14
CA ASN A 221 -2.05 -3.30 -8.21
C ASN A 221 -0.69 -2.88 -7.65
N SER A 222 -0.69 -2.02 -6.63
CA SER A 222 0.49 -1.30 -6.17
C SER A 222 0.76 -1.54 -4.70
N TYR A 223 2.00 -1.39 -4.26
CA TYR A 223 2.33 -1.77 -2.89
C TYR A 223 3.51 -1.03 -2.26
N SER A 224 3.58 -1.12 -0.93
CA SER A 224 4.68 -0.60 -0.13
C SER A 224 5.21 -1.63 0.88
N ILE A 225 6.54 -1.65 1.08
CA ILE A 225 7.20 -2.61 1.99
C ILE A 225 8.03 -1.90 3.06
N GLY A 226 8.57 -0.72 2.77
CA GLY A 226 9.43 -0.01 3.71
C GLY A 226 8.67 0.56 4.92
N ASN A 227 9.39 0.78 6.01
CA ASN A 227 8.79 1.32 7.24
C ASN A 227 8.37 2.77 7.03
N VAL A 228 7.27 3.15 7.68
CA VAL A 228 6.72 4.51 7.62
C VAL A 228 6.72 5.14 9.02
N ILE A 229 7.33 6.31 9.12
CA ILE A 229 7.46 7.11 10.35
C ILE A 229 6.85 8.48 10.10
N GLY A 230 5.98 8.97 10.99
CA GLY A 230 5.32 10.26 10.82
C GLY A 230 4.55 10.74 12.05
N GLU A 231 3.85 11.86 11.93
CA GLU A 231 3.06 12.46 12.99
C GLU A 231 1.58 12.10 12.84
N SER A 232 0.92 12.66 11.83
CA SER A 232 -0.53 12.56 11.63
C SER A 232 -0.87 12.22 10.18
N ARG A 233 -1.96 11.48 9.98
CA ARG A 233 -2.39 10.96 8.66
C ARG A 233 -1.27 10.14 8.03
N VAL A 234 -0.94 9.04 8.70
CA VAL A 234 0.15 8.14 8.30
C VAL A 234 -0.46 6.80 7.91
N GLY A 235 -0.17 6.35 6.70
CA GLY A 235 -0.56 5.02 6.22
C GLY A 235 0.65 4.25 5.71
N GLY A 236 0.63 2.93 5.81
CA GLY A 236 1.69 2.13 5.18
C GLY A 236 1.69 2.26 3.66
N LEU A 237 0.54 2.46 3.00
CA LEU A 237 0.45 2.75 1.56
C LEU A 237 0.25 4.24 1.30
N SER A 238 -0.77 4.85 1.92
CA SER A 238 -1.13 6.26 1.72
C SER A 238 -1.46 7.01 3.01
N GLY A 239 -0.98 8.24 3.19
CA GLY A 239 -1.36 9.06 4.34
C GLY A 239 -2.83 9.46 4.32
N ASN A 240 -3.34 9.84 3.15
CA ASN A 240 -4.72 10.25 2.94
C ASN A 240 -5.24 9.76 1.58
N ASN A 241 -6.49 9.34 1.53
CA ASN A 241 -7.15 8.92 0.31
C ASN A 241 -8.46 9.70 0.08
N HIS A 242 -8.57 10.36 -1.06
CA HIS A 242 -9.80 10.94 -1.57
C HIS A 242 -10.28 10.25 -2.87
N GLY A 243 -9.40 9.49 -3.52
CA GLY A 243 -9.68 8.77 -4.76
C GLY A 243 -9.83 7.27 -4.50
N LYS A 244 -9.34 6.46 -5.45
CA LYS A 244 -9.54 5.01 -5.42
C LYS A 244 -8.22 4.28 -5.14
N ILE A 245 -8.29 3.28 -4.27
CA ILE A 245 -7.21 2.33 -4.00
C ILE A 245 -7.78 0.92 -4.21
N SER A 246 -7.21 0.17 -5.15
CA SER A 246 -7.66 -1.19 -5.47
C SER A 246 -6.50 -2.17 -5.60
N ASN A 247 -6.71 -3.43 -5.18
CA ASN A 247 -5.73 -4.51 -5.36
C ASN A 247 -4.33 -4.17 -4.83
N SER A 248 -4.27 -3.40 -3.75
CA SER A 248 -3.05 -2.76 -3.28
C SER A 248 -2.78 -3.10 -1.83
N TYR A 249 -1.51 -3.10 -1.42
CA TYR A 249 -1.18 -3.56 -0.08
C TYR A 249 0.07 -2.92 0.51
N SER A 250 0.18 -3.03 1.83
CA SER A 250 1.35 -2.58 2.58
C SER A 250 1.81 -3.63 3.59
N THR A 251 3.12 -3.79 3.72
CA THR A 251 3.72 -4.74 4.68
C THR A 251 4.71 -4.09 5.65
N GLY A 252 5.10 -2.84 5.40
CA GLY A 252 6.00 -2.09 6.28
C GLY A 252 5.34 -1.72 7.61
N ASN A 253 6.13 -1.67 8.67
CA ASN A 253 5.62 -1.23 9.97
C ASN A 253 5.36 0.28 9.95
N VAL A 254 4.32 0.70 10.66
CA VAL A 254 3.91 2.10 10.79
C VAL A 254 4.09 2.55 12.23
N ASN A 255 4.88 3.60 12.44
CA ASN A 255 5.12 4.20 13.75
C ASN A 255 4.82 5.70 13.68
N ALA A 256 3.90 6.19 14.51
CA ALA A 256 3.52 7.60 14.52
C ALA A 256 2.94 8.04 15.87
N ASN A 257 2.94 9.33 16.17
CA ASN A 257 2.52 9.84 17.51
C ASN A 257 1.21 10.66 17.51
N GLY A 258 0.70 11.06 16.35
CA GLY A 258 -0.49 11.91 16.18
C GLY A 258 -1.75 11.12 15.81
N GLU A 259 -2.58 11.68 14.93
CA GLU A 259 -3.93 11.17 14.66
C GLU A 259 -4.08 10.55 13.27
N SER A 260 -5.02 9.60 13.14
CA SER A 260 -5.36 8.93 11.87
C SER A 260 -4.19 8.12 11.32
N ILE A 261 -3.82 7.05 12.04
CA ILE A 261 -2.64 6.23 11.74
C ILE A 261 -3.10 4.83 11.38
N ALA A 262 -2.60 4.27 10.28
CA ALA A 262 -2.95 2.90 9.93
C ALA A 262 -1.95 2.15 9.08
N GLY A 263 -2.15 0.84 8.99
CA GLY A 263 -1.30 -0.03 8.19
C GLY A 263 -1.45 0.23 6.69
N LEU A 264 -2.63 0.60 6.16
CA LEU A 264 -2.79 0.92 4.73
C LEU A 264 -2.99 2.42 4.50
N VAL A 265 -4.06 3.00 5.05
CA VAL A 265 -4.45 4.40 4.79
C VAL A 265 -4.69 5.17 6.10
N GLY A 266 -3.98 6.27 6.33
CA GLY A 266 -4.19 7.08 7.54
C GLY A 266 -5.64 7.59 7.65
N LYS A 267 -6.12 8.30 6.64
CA LYS A 267 -7.54 8.72 6.51
C LYS A 267 -8.10 8.38 5.13
N ASN A 268 -9.24 7.70 5.08
CA ASN A 268 -10.04 7.52 3.86
C ASN A 268 -11.17 8.56 3.86
N SER A 269 -11.18 9.50 2.92
CA SER A 269 -12.14 10.61 2.87
C SER A 269 -13.49 10.16 2.30
N TYR A 270 -14.50 11.04 2.36
CA TYR A 270 -15.88 10.74 1.93
C TYR A 270 -15.99 10.17 0.50
N SER A 271 -15.18 10.68 -0.45
CA SER A 271 -15.12 10.16 -1.82
C SER A 271 -14.14 8.99 -2.00
N GLY A 272 -13.45 8.60 -0.94
CA GLY A 272 -12.39 7.61 -0.97
C GLY A 272 -12.93 6.18 -1.00
N GLU A 273 -12.41 5.38 -1.93
CA GLU A 273 -12.73 3.96 -2.07
C GLU A 273 -11.48 3.12 -1.83
N ILE A 274 -11.59 2.10 -0.99
CA ILE A 274 -10.56 1.09 -0.77
C ILE A 274 -11.16 -0.30 -1.01
N SER A 275 -10.70 -0.97 -2.06
CA SER A 275 -11.21 -2.28 -2.47
C SER A 275 -10.09 -3.31 -2.63
N ASN A 276 -10.34 -4.57 -2.28
CA ASN A 276 -9.42 -5.69 -2.53
C ASN A 276 -7.99 -5.44 -2.01
N SER A 277 -7.88 -4.74 -0.87
CA SER A 277 -6.60 -4.19 -0.40
C SER A 277 -6.31 -4.62 1.03
N TYR A 278 -5.03 -4.70 1.40
CA TYR A 278 -4.68 -5.24 2.72
C TYR A 278 -3.40 -4.68 3.33
N SER A 279 -3.31 -4.81 4.64
CA SER A 279 -2.11 -4.46 5.41
C SER A 279 -1.65 -5.59 6.32
N THR A 280 -0.34 -5.81 6.39
CA THR A 280 0.24 -6.83 7.29
C THR A 280 1.28 -6.27 8.26
N GLY A 281 1.73 -5.03 8.06
CA GLY A 281 2.68 -4.37 8.95
C GLY A 281 2.04 -4.01 10.29
N ASN A 282 2.84 -4.04 11.36
CA ASN A 282 2.35 -3.63 12.68
C ASN A 282 2.18 -2.11 12.74
N VAL A 283 1.15 -1.66 13.45
CA VAL A 283 0.85 -0.24 13.66
C VAL A 283 1.05 0.09 15.13
N THR A 284 1.94 1.04 15.41
CA THR A 284 2.19 1.54 16.77
C THR A 284 2.00 3.04 16.81
N SER A 285 1.14 3.50 17.71
CA SER A 285 0.93 4.92 17.93
C SER A 285 0.58 5.29 19.37
N THR A 286 0.92 6.52 19.75
CA THR A 286 0.51 7.14 21.02
C THR A 286 -0.71 8.05 20.89
N GLY A 287 -1.28 8.22 19.69
CA GLY A 287 -2.39 9.12 19.45
C GLY A 287 -3.73 8.41 19.17
N ASN A 288 -4.62 9.11 18.47
CA ASN A 288 -6.02 8.72 18.28
C ASN A 288 -6.32 8.23 16.86
N TYR A 289 -7.39 7.45 16.71
CA TYR A 289 -7.91 6.97 15.42
C TYR A 289 -6.91 6.06 14.72
N ILE A 290 -6.70 4.89 15.31
CA ILE A 290 -5.66 3.95 14.92
C ILE A 290 -6.31 2.69 14.36
N GLY A 291 -6.02 2.35 13.10
CA GLY A 291 -6.55 1.17 12.44
C GLY A 291 -5.46 0.25 11.93
N GLY A 292 -5.70 -1.06 11.84
CA GLY A 292 -4.78 -1.92 11.11
C GLY A 292 -4.82 -1.64 9.60
N LEU A 293 -5.98 -1.33 9.05
CA LEU A 293 -6.14 -0.94 7.63
C LEU A 293 -6.31 0.58 7.49
N VAL A 294 -7.29 1.18 8.19
CA VAL A 294 -7.64 2.61 8.04
C VAL A 294 -7.81 3.33 9.38
N GLY A 295 -7.24 4.52 9.56
CA GLY A 295 -7.36 5.25 10.83
C GLY A 295 -8.75 5.85 11.03
N ARG A 296 -9.19 6.68 10.07
CA ARG A 296 -10.55 7.24 9.98
C ARG A 296 -11.19 6.96 8.64
N ASN A 297 -12.46 6.55 8.64
CA ASN A 297 -13.20 6.18 7.45
C ASN A 297 -14.57 6.86 7.37
N PRO A 298 -14.65 8.02 6.69
CA PRO A 298 -15.88 8.51 6.07
C PRO A 298 -16.17 7.97 4.65
N GLY A 299 -15.27 7.17 4.06
CA GLY A 299 -15.44 6.61 2.72
C GLY A 299 -15.93 5.15 2.70
N ALA A 300 -15.67 4.46 1.59
CA ALA A 300 -16.01 3.06 1.40
C ALA A 300 -14.80 2.14 1.52
N ILE A 301 -14.95 1.05 2.28
CA ILE A 301 -13.98 -0.04 2.39
C ILE A 301 -14.70 -1.36 2.09
N ASN A 302 -14.21 -2.10 1.09
CA ASN A 302 -14.75 -3.41 0.75
C ASN A 302 -13.69 -4.45 0.42
N ASN A 303 -13.98 -5.72 0.68
CA ASN A 303 -13.13 -6.86 0.30
C ASN A 303 -11.67 -6.69 0.76
N SER A 304 -11.47 -6.17 1.97
CA SER A 304 -10.16 -5.72 2.44
C SER A 304 -9.87 -6.24 3.85
N TYR A 305 -8.60 -6.36 4.22
CA TYR A 305 -8.24 -6.98 5.50
C TYR A 305 -6.95 -6.48 6.11
N SER A 306 -6.80 -6.67 7.41
CA SER A 306 -5.58 -6.35 8.16
C SER A 306 -5.13 -7.50 9.05
N THR A 307 -3.82 -7.75 9.09
CA THR A 307 -3.24 -8.83 9.91
C THR A 307 -2.18 -8.37 10.89
N GLY A 308 -1.65 -7.15 10.72
CA GLY A 308 -0.67 -6.57 11.64
C GLY A 308 -1.29 -6.25 13.00
N SER A 309 -0.49 -6.37 14.07
CA SER A 309 -0.93 -5.97 15.41
C SER A 309 -1.05 -4.45 15.50
N VAL A 310 -2.04 -3.96 16.25
CA VAL A 310 -2.35 -2.54 16.39
C VAL A 310 -2.22 -2.14 17.85
N THR A 311 -1.35 -1.17 18.14
CA THR A 311 -1.21 -0.55 19.46
C THR A 311 -1.47 0.95 19.35
N GLY A 312 -2.41 1.47 20.13
CA GLY A 312 -2.83 2.89 20.08
C GLY A 312 -3.17 3.49 21.44
N TYR A 313 -3.55 4.77 21.48
CA TYR A 313 -4.13 5.38 22.68
C TYR A 313 -5.66 5.24 22.70
N SER A 314 -6.40 5.94 21.84
CA SER A 314 -7.87 5.84 21.78
C SER A 314 -8.40 5.68 20.36
N PHE A 315 -9.63 5.17 20.21
CA PHE A 315 -10.25 4.86 18.91
C PHE A 315 -9.39 3.88 18.11
N VAL A 316 -9.20 2.67 18.67
CA VAL A 316 -8.27 1.67 18.14
C VAL A 316 -9.05 0.48 17.60
N GLY A 317 -8.94 0.21 16.30
CA GLY A 317 -9.54 -0.96 15.66
C GLY A 317 -8.50 -1.83 14.99
N GLY A 318 -8.71 -3.13 14.98
CA GLY A 318 -7.84 -4.03 14.22
C GLY A 318 -7.93 -3.77 12.72
N LEU A 319 -9.07 -3.30 12.19
CA LEU A 319 -9.24 -2.83 10.82
C LEU A 319 -9.35 -1.31 10.75
N VAL A 320 -10.33 -0.72 11.44
CA VAL A 320 -10.65 0.71 11.34
C VAL A 320 -10.68 1.39 12.71
N GLY A 321 -9.99 2.51 12.89
CA GLY A 321 -10.02 3.26 14.16
C GLY A 321 -11.39 3.89 14.43
N ASN A 322 -11.88 4.72 13.51
CA ASN A 322 -13.21 5.33 13.56
C ASN A 322 -13.92 5.25 12.20
N ASN A 323 -15.13 4.69 12.19
CA ASN A 323 -16.04 4.70 11.05
C ASN A 323 -17.12 5.76 11.31
N GLU A 324 -17.20 6.77 10.46
CA GLU A 324 -17.97 8.01 10.69
C GLU A 324 -18.54 8.55 9.38
N ASP A 325 -19.36 9.60 9.42
CA ASP A 325 -19.93 10.32 8.27
C ASP A 325 -20.37 9.40 7.11
N TYR A 326 -21.28 8.46 7.37
CA TYR A 326 -21.79 7.47 6.40
C TYR A 326 -20.76 6.44 5.90
N GLY A 327 -19.62 6.33 6.58
CA GLY A 327 -18.56 5.38 6.25
C GLY A 327 -19.08 3.94 6.17
N THR A 328 -18.67 3.22 5.13
CA THR A 328 -19.09 1.82 4.90
C THR A 328 -17.91 0.87 4.99
N ILE A 329 -18.12 -0.24 5.70
CA ILE A 329 -17.17 -1.34 5.83
C ILE A 329 -17.92 -2.63 5.47
N SER A 330 -17.48 -3.32 4.43
CA SER A 330 -18.16 -4.52 3.94
C SER A 330 -17.21 -5.62 3.50
N ASN A 331 -17.52 -6.89 3.80
CA ASN A 331 -16.71 -8.03 3.38
C ASN A 331 -15.24 -7.85 3.80
N THR A 332 -15.00 -7.59 5.08
CA THR A 332 -13.66 -7.31 5.61
C THR A 332 -13.36 -8.10 6.86
N TYR A 333 -12.08 -8.30 7.16
CA TYR A 333 -11.70 -8.91 8.43
C TYR A 333 -10.40 -8.38 9.02
N SER A 334 -10.26 -8.55 10.33
CA SER A 334 -9.03 -8.29 11.06
C SER A 334 -8.62 -9.48 11.93
N THR A 335 -7.32 -9.70 12.05
CA THR A 335 -6.79 -10.82 12.84
C THR A 335 -5.62 -10.42 13.75
N GLY A 336 -5.09 -9.22 13.56
CA GLY A 336 -4.02 -8.69 14.39
C GLY A 336 -4.52 -8.42 15.81
N ASN A 337 -3.68 -8.65 16.81
CA ASN A 337 -4.01 -8.29 18.18
C ASN A 337 -4.13 -6.76 18.30
N VAL A 338 -5.12 -6.31 19.08
CA VAL A 338 -5.43 -4.90 19.27
C VAL A 338 -5.21 -4.54 20.73
N THR A 339 -4.39 -3.53 20.98
CA THR A 339 -4.10 -3.05 22.33
C THR A 339 -4.25 -1.53 22.41
N ASN A 340 -4.88 -1.03 23.47
CA ASN A 340 -4.89 0.40 23.74
C ASN A 340 -4.64 0.75 25.22
N THR A 341 -4.35 2.03 25.47
CA THR A 341 -4.16 2.58 26.83
C THR A 341 -5.21 3.63 27.22
N GLY A 342 -5.98 4.12 26.25
CA GLY A 342 -7.12 5.02 26.39
C GLY A 342 -8.45 4.29 26.18
N ASN A 343 -9.40 4.92 25.51
CA ASN A 343 -10.78 4.40 25.37
C ASN A 343 -11.08 3.96 23.93
N TYR A 344 -12.18 3.23 23.77
CA TYR A 344 -12.76 2.83 22.48
C TYR A 344 -11.84 1.90 21.69
N ILE A 345 -12.06 0.60 21.87
CA ILE A 345 -11.25 -0.43 21.24
C ILE A 345 -12.11 -1.60 20.78
N GLY A 346 -11.97 -1.95 19.51
CA GLY A 346 -12.63 -3.10 18.91
C GLY A 346 -11.64 -3.97 18.16
N GLY A 347 -11.90 -5.27 18.10
CA GLY A 347 -11.09 -6.17 17.28
C GLY A 347 -11.15 -5.82 15.80
N LEU A 348 -12.26 -5.28 15.30
CA LEU A 348 -12.40 -4.75 13.94
C LEU A 348 -12.43 -3.22 13.93
N VAL A 349 -13.37 -2.61 14.66
CA VAL A 349 -13.62 -1.15 14.61
C VAL A 349 -13.55 -0.54 16.01
N GLY A 350 -12.79 0.55 16.20
CA GLY A 350 -12.75 1.25 17.48
C GLY A 350 -14.10 1.88 17.83
N VAL A 351 -14.60 2.76 16.97
CA VAL A 351 -15.94 3.39 17.07
C VAL A 351 -16.65 3.37 15.72
N ASN A 352 -17.95 3.07 15.76
CA ASN A 352 -18.87 3.24 14.64
C ASN A 352 -19.90 4.32 15.02
N GLN A 353 -20.02 5.37 14.21
CA GLN A 353 -20.86 6.53 14.52
C GLN A 353 -21.32 7.25 13.24
N ASP A 354 -22.15 8.28 13.40
CA ASP A 354 -22.55 9.20 12.32
C ASP A 354 -23.07 8.44 11.08
N GLU A 355 -24.06 7.57 11.30
CA GLU A 355 -24.69 6.70 10.28
C GLU A 355 -23.74 5.68 9.62
N GLY A 356 -22.64 5.33 10.30
CA GLY A 356 -21.67 4.33 9.86
C GLY A 356 -22.23 2.91 9.78
N LYS A 357 -21.83 2.16 8.74
CA LYS A 357 -22.34 0.81 8.42
C LYS A 357 -21.23 -0.22 8.35
N ILE A 358 -21.46 -1.34 9.03
CA ILE A 358 -20.55 -2.50 9.08
C ILE A 358 -21.35 -3.73 8.66
N SER A 359 -20.89 -4.46 7.64
CA SER A 359 -21.60 -5.64 7.14
C SER A 359 -20.65 -6.75 6.67
N ASN A 360 -21.02 -8.00 6.91
CA ASN A 360 -20.25 -9.16 6.46
C ASN A 360 -18.78 -9.11 6.93
N THR A 361 -18.55 -8.98 8.23
CA THR A 361 -17.20 -8.77 8.77
C THR A 361 -16.84 -9.72 9.89
N TYR A 362 -15.55 -9.90 10.15
CA TYR A 362 -15.13 -10.63 11.34
C TYR A 362 -13.80 -10.20 11.94
N SER A 363 -13.64 -10.43 13.24
CA SER A 363 -12.39 -10.24 13.98
C SER A 363 -11.96 -11.52 14.71
N THR A 364 -10.67 -11.85 14.63
CA THR A 364 -10.09 -13.00 15.36
C THR A 364 -8.92 -12.63 16.28
N GLY A 365 -8.40 -11.40 16.17
CA GLY A 365 -7.32 -10.92 17.02
C GLY A 365 -7.78 -10.67 18.45
N ASN A 366 -6.89 -10.91 19.42
CA ASN A 366 -7.17 -10.62 20.83
C ASN A 366 -7.26 -9.11 21.06
N VAL A 367 -8.18 -8.69 21.92
CA VAL A 367 -8.44 -7.28 22.24
C VAL A 367 -8.12 -7.04 23.72
N THR A 368 -7.15 -6.16 23.99
CA THR A 368 -6.80 -5.74 25.35
C THR A 368 -6.88 -4.23 25.48
N GLY A 369 -7.78 -3.73 26.32
CA GLY A 369 -8.00 -2.28 26.40
C GLY A 369 -8.46 -1.77 27.75
N LYS A 370 -8.71 -0.46 27.86
CA LYS A 370 -9.12 0.16 29.14
C LYS A 370 -10.63 0.19 29.33
N ASN A 371 -11.36 0.88 28.44
CA ASN A 371 -12.82 1.08 28.49
C ASN A 371 -13.43 0.98 27.09
N PHE A 372 -14.71 0.61 27.00
CA PHE A 372 -15.45 0.39 25.75
C PHE A 372 -14.72 -0.63 24.87
N VAL A 373 -14.60 -1.85 25.41
CA VAL A 373 -13.77 -2.92 24.85
C VAL A 373 -14.69 -3.95 24.21
N GLY A 374 -14.71 -4.01 22.88
CA GLY A 374 -15.52 -4.96 22.12
C GLY A 374 -14.67 -5.96 21.34
N GLY A 375 -15.13 -7.21 21.22
CA GLY A 375 -14.45 -8.17 20.35
C GLY A 375 -14.51 -7.78 18.87
N LEU A 376 -15.59 -7.15 18.40
CA LEU A 376 -15.73 -6.59 17.06
C LEU A 376 -15.66 -5.06 17.07
N VAL A 377 -16.56 -4.40 17.80
CA VAL A 377 -16.70 -2.93 17.84
C VAL A 377 -16.59 -2.40 19.26
N GLY A 378 -15.72 -1.41 19.50
CA GLY A 378 -15.57 -0.82 20.84
C GLY A 378 -16.83 -0.07 21.30
N GLU A 379 -17.29 0.89 20.52
CA GLU A 379 -18.55 1.62 20.73
C GLU A 379 -19.32 1.74 19.42
N ASN A 380 -20.62 1.46 19.48
CA ASN A 380 -21.57 1.61 18.38
C ASN A 380 -22.61 2.68 18.76
N LYS A 381 -22.65 3.80 18.04
CA LYS A 381 -23.48 4.97 18.39
C LYS A 381 -24.84 4.97 17.67
N GLU A 382 -25.67 5.98 17.95
CA GLU A 382 -26.98 6.17 17.31
C GLU A 382 -26.94 6.13 15.77
N GLU A 383 -28.03 5.61 15.19
CA GLU A 383 -28.26 5.53 13.73
C GLU A 383 -27.23 4.69 12.95
N THR A 384 -26.42 3.88 13.64
CA THR A 384 -25.43 2.99 13.03
C THR A 384 -25.95 1.57 12.80
N GLU A 385 -25.25 0.82 11.97
CA GLU A 385 -25.62 -0.54 11.58
C GLU A 385 -24.46 -1.54 11.66
N ILE A 386 -24.71 -2.71 12.26
CA ILE A 386 -23.84 -3.88 12.25
C ILE A 386 -24.66 -5.11 11.80
N ILE A 387 -24.31 -5.68 10.65
CA ILE A 387 -25.01 -6.85 10.07
C ILE A 387 -24.03 -7.99 9.79
N ASN A 388 -24.48 -9.23 9.98
CA ASN A 388 -23.79 -10.44 9.53
C ASN A 388 -22.30 -10.44 9.90
N SER A 389 -21.99 -10.14 11.16
CA SER A 389 -20.62 -9.97 11.60
C SER A 389 -20.31 -10.76 12.86
N TYR A 390 -19.05 -11.15 13.06
CA TYR A 390 -18.68 -11.90 14.26
C TYR A 390 -17.29 -11.66 14.81
N SER A 391 -17.10 -11.99 16.10
CA SER A 391 -15.80 -11.95 16.78
C SER A 391 -15.48 -13.26 17.50
N THR A 392 -14.18 -13.59 17.55
CA THR A 392 -13.67 -14.79 18.25
C THR A 392 -12.46 -14.52 19.14
N GLY A 393 -11.79 -13.38 19.01
CA GLY A 393 -10.60 -13.06 19.81
C GLY A 393 -10.93 -12.89 21.30
N ASN A 394 -9.97 -13.20 22.17
CA ASN A 394 -10.11 -12.96 23.61
C ASN A 394 -10.27 -11.47 23.90
N VAL A 395 -11.23 -11.11 24.77
CA VAL A 395 -11.51 -9.71 25.12
C VAL A 395 -11.16 -9.47 26.58
N THR A 396 -10.22 -8.56 26.83
CA THR A 396 -9.72 -8.21 28.17
C THR A 396 -9.80 -6.70 28.40
N ALA A 397 -10.42 -6.29 29.50
CA ALA A 397 -10.48 -4.88 29.92
C ALA A 397 -9.65 -4.61 31.20
N THR A 398 -9.07 -3.41 31.31
CA THR A 398 -8.09 -3.03 32.36
C THR A 398 -8.41 -1.76 33.18
N GLY A 399 -9.38 -0.93 32.78
CA GLY A 399 -9.96 0.21 33.52
C GLY A 399 -10.84 -0.11 34.76
N TYR A 400 -11.82 0.75 35.07
CA TYR A 400 -12.75 0.54 36.19
C TYR A 400 -14.16 0.96 35.73
N GLY A 401 -15.16 0.07 35.81
CA GLY A 401 -16.55 0.35 35.37
C GLY A 401 -16.87 -0.06 33.92
N TYR A 402 -16.50 -1.29 33.56
CA TYR A 402 -16.36 -1.74 32.18
C TYR A 402 -17.66 -1.90 31.39
N ASP A 403 -17.77 -1.13 30.31
CA ASP A 403 -18.48 -1.55 29.11
C ASP A 403 -17.57 -2.46 28.29
N ILE A 404 -17.73 -3.76 28.52
CA ILE A 404 -17.03 -4.84 27.84
C ILE A 404 -18.06 -5.71 27.12
N GLY A 405 -17.72 -6.17 25.92
CA GLY A 405 -18.58 -7.12 25.24
C GLY A 405 -17.85 -8.04 24.29
N GLY A 406 -18.34 -9.27 24.22
CA GLY A 406 -17.83 -10.26 23.28
C GLY A 406 -17.92 -9.79 21.82
N LEU A 407 -18.98 -9.06 21.46
CA LEU A 407 -19.13 -8.43 20.13
C LEU A 407 -18.94 -6.91 20.20
N VAL A 408 -19.80 -6.20 20.95
CA VAL A 408 -19.80 -4.74 21.05
C VAL A 408 -19.59 -4.31 22.49
N GLY A 409 -18.61 -3.43 22.73
CA GLY A 409 -18.26 -2.95 24.07
C GLY A 409 -19.36 -2.08 24.67
N LYS A 410 -19.79 -1.04 23.95
CA LYS A 410 -20.88 -0.13 24.34
C LYS A 410 -21.83 0.15 23.17
N LEU A 411 -23.12 0.23 23.47
CA LEU A 411 -24.14 0.78 22.59
C LEU A 411 -24.57 2.15 23.13
N ASP A 412 -24.50 3.19 22.30
CA ASP A 412 -24.85 4.56 22.68
C ASP A 412 -25.80 5.19 21.65
N GLY A 413 -27.09 4.82 21.72
CA GLY A 413 -28.10 5.36 20.82
C GLY A 413 -29.40 4.56 20.80
N VAL A 414 -30.51 5.23 20.53
CA VAL A 414 -31.86 4.62 20.54
C VAL A 414 -32.20 3.90 19.23
N ASP A 415 -31.44 4.18 18.16
CA ASP A 415 -31.73 3.73 16.78
C ASP A 415 -30.57 2.96 16.11
N ALA A 416 -29.58 2.50 16.90
CA ALA A 416 -28.56 1.62 16.36
C ALA A 416 -29.09 0.20 16.13
N VAL A 417 -28.70 -0.41 15.02
CA VAL A 417 -29.16 -1.73 14.58
C VAL A 417 -28.02 -2.73 14.60
N ILE A 418 -28.19 -3.82 15.34
CA ILE A 418 -27.27 -4.97 15.33
C ILE A 418 -28.08 -6.22 14.99
N THR A 419 -27.81 -6.82 13.82
CA THR A 419 -28.60 -7.93 13.28
C THR A 419 -27.70 -9.07 12.86
N ASN A 420 -28.13 -10.32 13.12
CA ASN A 420 -27.45 -11.55 12.69
C ASN A 420 -25.93 -11.55 12.97
N SER A 421 -25.54 -11.02 14.12
CA SER A 421 -24.14 -10.81 14.48
C SER A 421 -23.81 -11.47 15.82
N TYR A 422 -22.65 -12.12 15.89
CA TYR A 422 -22.37 -13.15 16.89
C TYR A 422 -20.99 -13.00 17.53
N TRP A 423 -20.81 -13.48 18.75
CA TRP A 423 -19.48 -13.72 19.29
C TRP A 423 -19.37 -15.12 19.87
N ASP A 424 -18.15 -15.65 19.86
CA ASP A 424 -17.83 -16.92 20.51
C ASP A 424 -17.62 -16.69 22.01
N ILE A 425 -18.53 -17.19 22.85
CA ILE A 425 -18.50 -16.99 24.32
C ILE A 425 -17.28 -17.66 24.97
N GLU A 426 -16.76 -18.74 24.38
CA GLU A 426 -15.70 -19.56 24.96
C GLU A 426 -14.33 -18.95 24.64
N THR A 427 -14.10 -18.56 23.38
CA THR A 427 -12.81 -17.99 22.97
C THR A 427 -12.66 -16.52 23.38
N SER A 428 -13.76 -15.75 23.36
CA SER A 428 -13.75 -14.35 23.82
C SER A 428 -13.52 -14.24 25.33
N GLY A 429 -13.92 -15.26 26.09
CA GLY A 429 -13.98 -15.22 27.55
C GLY A 429 -15.10 -14.32 28.09
N GLN A 430 -16.08 -13.95 27.25
CA GLN A 430 -17.18 -13.05 27.60
C GLN A 430 -18.54 -13.75 27.52
N GLU A 431 -19.21 -13.89 28.67
CA GLU A 431 -20.58 -14.42 28.74
C GLU A 431 -21.61 -13.45 28.15
N ASN A 432 -21.32 -12.14 28.16
CA ASN A 432 -22.24 -11.08 27.75
C ASN A 432 -21.57 -10.11 26.77
N SER A 433 -22.39 -9.31 26.09
CA SER A 433 -21.96 -8.20 25.24
C SER A 433 -22.80 -6.97 25.56
N ASN A 434 -22.24 -6.02 26.31
CA ASN A 434 -22.97 -4.84 26.78
C ASN A 434 -23.57 -4.02 25.63
N GLY A 435 -22.89 -3.95 24.49
CA GLY A 435 -23.37 -3.25 23.31
C GLY A 435 -24.28 -4.07 22.39
N GLY A 436 -24.62 -5.32 22.72
CA GLY A 436 -25.51 -6.18 21.93
C GLY A 436 -24.80 -7.24 21.07
N GLY A 437 -25.58 -7.89 20.21
CA GLY A 437 -25.22 -9.12 19.47
C GLY A 437 -25.75 -10.39 20.15
N ILE A 438 -25.41 -11.56 19.60
CA ILE A 438 -25.84 -12.87 20.13
C ILE A 438 -24.63 -13.76 20.44
N GLY A 439 -24.45 -14.15 21.70
CA GLY A 439 -23.41 -15.08 22.12
C GLY A 439 -23.71 -16.51 21.68
N LYS A 440 -22.69 -17.20 21.17
CA LYS A 440 -22.74 -18.59 20.72
C LYS A 440 -21.54 -19.36 21.25
N THR A 441 -21.72 -20.65 21.51
CA THR A 441 -20.60 -21.56 21.81
C THR A 441 -19.70 -21.74 20.60
N THR A 442 -18.45 -22.16 20.79
CA THR A 442 -17.55 -22.49 19.68
C THR A 442 -18.15 -23.54 18.75
N ALA A 443 -18.85 -24.53 19.30
CA ALA A 443 -19.50 -25.56 18.50
C ALA A 443 -20.63 -24.98 17.61
N GLU A 444 -21.43 -24.05 18.13
CA GLU A 444 -22.45 -23.36 17.34
C GLU A 444 -21.82 -22.45 16.28
N MET A 445 -20.78 -21.68 16.64
CA MET A 445 -20.07 -20.79 15.72
C MET A 445 -19.38 -21.55 14.57
N LYS A 446 -19.08 -22.83 14.73
CA LYS A 446 -18.52 -23.68 13.66
C LYS A 446 -19.59 -24.44 12.88
N ASN A 447 -20.87 -24.17 13.13
CA ASN A 447 -21.99 -24.79 12.45
C ASN A 447 -22.70 -23.79 11.53
N MET A 448 -22.74 -24.10 10.23
CA MET A 448 -23.39 -23.27 9.20
C MET A 448 -24.83 -22.89 9.56
N SER A 449 -25.60 -23.79 10.19
CA SER A 449 -27.01 -23.54 10.52
C SER A 449 -27.23 -22.45 11.59
N THR A 450 -26.17 -22.00 12.27
CA THR A 450 -26.22 -20.91 13.26
C THR A 450 -26.43 -19.55 12.58
N TYR A 451 -25.97 -19.42 11.35
CA TYR A 451 -25.87 -18.17 10.59
C TYR A 451 -27.09 -17.96 9.70
N VAL A 452 -28.23 -17.66 10.35
CA VAL A 452 -29.50 -17.42 9.66
C VAL A 452 -29.41 -16.12 8.85
N ASP A 453 -29.92 -16.14 7.62
CA ASP A 453 -29.88 -15.03 6.65
C ASP A 453 -28.48 -14.58 6.20
N TRP A 454 -27.46 -15.40 6.45
CA TRP A 454 -26.14 -15.21 5.85
C TRP A 454 -26.11 -15.85 4.46
N ASP A 455 -25.48 -15.16 3.52
CA ASP A 455 -25.29 -15.65 2.16
C ASP A 455 -24.04 -16.54 2.07
N PHE A 456 -24.26 -17.86 2.05
CA PHE A 456 -23.20 -18.86 1.82
C PHE A 456 -23.04 -19.27 0.35
N GLU A 457 -23.77 -18.62 -0.56
CA GLU A 457 -23.62 -18.83 -2.01
C GLU A 457 -22.57 -17.87 -2.58
N GLU A 458 -22.60 -16.60 -2.16
CA GLU A 458 -21.74 -15.55 -2.75
C GLU A 458 -20.78 -14.86 -1.76
N VAL A 459 -21.10 -14.79 -0.47
CA VAL A 459 -20.31 -14.00 0.50
C VAL A 459 -19.48 -14.87 1.44
N TRP A 460 -20.09 -15.88 2.04
CA TRP A 460 -19.48 -16.66 3.11
C TRP A 460 -19.21 -18.11 2.69
N ASN A 461 -18.19 -18.69 3.30
CA ASN A 461 -17.89 -20.11 3.27
C ASN A 461 -17.67 -20.60 4.70
N ILE A 462 -17.85 -21.89 4.95
CA ILE A 462 -17.46 -22.50 6.22
C ILE A 462 -16.86 -23.88 5.95
N ASN A 463 -15.62 -24.05 6.39
CA ASN A 463 -14.85 -25.27 6.18
C ASN A 463 -13.96 -25.51 7.40
N ALA A 464 -14.00 -26.72 7.97
CA ALA A 464 -13.24 -27.09 9.16
C ALA A 464 -11.72 -26.86 9.05
N GLU A 465 -11.17 -26.81 7.84
CA GLU A 465 -9.74 -26.61 7.56
C GLU A 465 -9.35 -25.15 7.31
N ILE A 466 -10.31 -24.24 7.20
CA ILE A 466 -10.11 -22.82 6.89
C ILE A 466 -10.62 -21.99 8.06
N ASN A 467 -9.88 -20.96 8.46
CA ASN A 467 -10.27 -20.04 9.55
C ASN A 467 -10.74 -20.79 10.80
N ASN A 468 -10.04 -21.87 11.16
CA ASN A 468 -10.31 -22.76 12.28
C ASN A 468 -11.75 -23.33 12.31
N GLY A 469 -12.41 -23.44 11.16
CA GLY A 469 -13.78 -23.92 11.05
C GLY A 469 -14.86 -22.87 11.30
N TYR A 470 -14.50 -21.62 11.57
CA TYR A 470 -15.45 -20.50 11.59
C TYR A 470 -15.76 -20.03 10.16
N PRO A 471 -16.88 -19.32 9.91
CA PRO A 471 -17.16 -18.76 8.59
C PRO A 471 -16.04 -17.86 8.11
N ASN A 472 -15.68 -17.94 6.84
CA ASN A 472 -14.71 -17.06 6.20
C ASN A 472 -15.34 -16.41 4.98
N LEU A 473 -14.83 -15.25 4.57
CA LEU A 473 -15.28 -14.59 3.36
C LEU A 473 -14.78 -15.34 2.12
N LEU A 474 -15.65 -15.54 1.14
CA LEU A 474 -15.33 -16.16 -0.14
C LEU A 474 -14.32 -15.30 -0.91
N GLY A 475 -13.38 -15.96 -1.59
CA GLY A 475 -12.34 -15.28 -2.38
C GLY A 475 -11.26 -14.56 -1.56
N MET A 476 -11.38 -14.47 -0.24
CA MET A 476 -10.40 -13.81 0.62
C MET A 476 -9.41 -14.79 1.26
N PRO A 477 -8.13 -14.40 1.44
CA PRO A 477 -7.18 -15.20 2.22
C PRO A 477 -7.64 -15.36 3.67
N THR A 478 -7.15 -16.39 4.36
CA THR A 478 -7.36 -16.56 5.81
C THR A 478 -6.06 -16.98 6.47
N ILE A 479 -5.80 -16.52 7.69
CA ILE A 479 -4.54 -16.79 8.42
C ILE A 479 -4.34 -18.25 8.81
N ASP A 480 -5.40 -19.07 8.82
CA ASP A 480 -5.26 -20.51 9.07
C ASP A 480 -4.88 -21.34 7.85
N ILE A 481 -4.66 -20.70 6.69
CA ILE A 481 -3.62 -21.26 5.83
C ILE A 481 -2.36 -20.98 6.64
N LYS A 482 -1.86 -21.98 7.38
CA LYS A 482 -0.48 -21.95 7.85
C LYS A 482 0.30 -21.31 6.70
N GLU A 483 0.83 -20.12 6.91
CA GLU A 483 2.04 -19.74 6.21
C GLU A 483 3.00 -20.84 6.64
N ILE A 484 3.02 -21.94 5.88
CA ILE A 484 3.95 -23.01 6.08
C ILE A 484 5.25 -22.34 5.70
N SER A 485 5.92 -21.87 6.74
CA SER A 485 7.36 -21.70 6.86
C SER A 485 8.08 -22.30 5.68
N GLU A 486 8.95 -21.53 5.05
CA GLU A 486 9.99 -21.88 4.08
C GLU A 486 10.68 -23.24 4.31
N LYS A 487 9.96 -24.35 4.20
CA LYS A 487 10.49 -25.70 4.46
C LYS A 487 10.57 -26.55 3.22
N GLU A 488 9.97 -26.13 2.11
CA GLU A 488 10.26 -26.72 0.81
C GLU A 488 10.69 -25.65 -0.18
N ASN A 489 11.84 -25.88 -0.81
CA ASN A 489 12.54 -25.00 -1.73
C ASN A 489 11.79 -24.80 -3.07
N ILE A 490 10.46 -24.70 -3.06
CA ILE A 490 9.64 -24.57 -4.27
C ILE A 490 9.95 -23.21 -4.90
N LYS A 491 10.49 -23.22 -6.13
CA LYS A 491 10.79 -22.00 -6.89
C LYS A 491 9.76 -21.80 -7.97
N ILE A 492 9.21 -20.60 -8.07
CA ILE A 492 8.25 -20.22 -9.11
C ILE A 492 8.80 -19.00 -9.84
N PHE A 493 9.06 -19.13 -11.13
CA PHE A 493 9.71 -18.12 -11.96
C PHE A 493 9.43 -18.31 -13.47
N PRO A 494 9.52 -17.25 -14.29
CA PRO A 494 9.73 -15.86 -13.90
C PRO A 494 8.53 -15.32 -13.10
N ASN A 495 8.75 -14.26 -12.32
CA ASN A 495 7.69 -13.51 -11.66
C ASN A 495 8.16 -12.05 -11.52
N PRO A 496 7.66 -11.10 -12.32
CA PRO A 496 6.52 -11.21 -13.23
C PRO A 496 6.74 -12.18 -14.40
N ALA A 497 5.67 -12.80 -14.87
CA ALA A 497 5.66 -13.83 -15.92
C ALA A 497 4.83 -13.35 -17.13
N LYS A 498 5.16 -13.82 -18.34
CA LYS A 498 4.43 -13.45 -19.56
C LYS A 498 3.86 -14.69 -20.25
N ASP A 499 4.74 -15.52 -20.80
CA ASP A 499 4.31 -16.67 -21.60
C ASP A 499 4.22 -17.97 -20.77
N PHE A 500 5.02 -18.11 -19.73
CA PHE A 500 5.07 -19.33 -18.93
C PHE A 500 5.48 -19.07 -17.47
N LEU A 501 5.07 -20.00 -16.61
CA LEU A 501 5.57 -20.15 -15.25
C LEU A 501 6.26 -21.50 -15.12
N ASN A 502 7.49 -21.49 -14.60
CA ASN A 502 8.17 -22.71 -14.17
C ASN A 502 8.04 -22.84 -12.66
N ILE A 503 7.65 -24.03 -12.23
CA ILE A 503 7.65 -24.45 -10.84
C ILE A 503 8.73 -25.51 -10.73
N GLN A 504 9.68 -25.32 -9.82
CA GLN A 504 10.74 -26.28 -9.53
C GLN A 504 10.64 -26.79 -8.11
N LYS A 505 11.11 -28.03 -7.91
CA LYS A 505 11.10 -28.74 -6.63
C LYS A 505 9.69 -28.94 -6.06
N LEU A 506 8.71 -29.20 -6.92
CA LEU A 506 7.38 -29.66 -6.53
C LEU A 506 7.47 -30.93 -5.67
N PRO A 507 6.75 -30.99 -4.55
CA PRO A 507 6.52 -32.22 -3.83
C PRO A 507 5.81 -33.25 -4.74
N ASN A 508 6.03 -34.54 -4.48
CA ASN A 508 5.29 -35.59 -5.19
C ASN A 508 3.80 -35.54 -4.81
N ASN A 509 2.91 -35.85 -5.77
CA ASN A 509 1.46 -35.85 -5.59
C ASN A 509 0.94 -34.46 -5.22
N SER A 510 1.39 -33.44 -5.94
CA SER A 510 0.93 -32.07 -5.74
C SER A 510 -0.24 -31.73 -6.65
N ASP A 511 -1.25 -31.08 -6.08
CA ASP A 511 -2.31 -30.38 -6.79
C ASP A 511 -1.92 -28.92 -6.92
N ILE A 512 -2.05 -28.35 -8.12
CA ILE A 512 -1.63 -26.98 -8.43
C ILE A 512 -2.86 -26.21 -8.89
N TYR A 513 -3.10 -25.07 -8.28
CA TYR A 513 -4.19 -24.15 -8.59
C TYR A 513 -3.57 -22.80 -8.93
N ILE A 514 -4.00 -22.16 -10.01
CA ILE A 514 -3.81 -20.71 -10.20
C ILE A 514 -5.18 -20.07 -10.10
N MET A 515 -5.29 -19.10 -9.20
CA MET A 515 -6.51 -18.35 -8.93
C MET A 515 -6.28 -16.89 -9.28
N ASP A 516 -7.31 -16.21 -9.79
CA ASP A 516 -7.28 -14.74 -9.86
C ASP A 516 -7.45 -14.13 -8.46
N ILE A 517 -7.39 -12.80 -8.38
CA ILE A 517 -7.59 -12.04 -7.13
C ILE A 517 -8.98 -12.21 -6.50
N LEU A 518 -9.97 -12.70 -7.24
CA LEU A 518 -11.32 -12.97 -6.74
C LEU A 518 -11.45 -14.43 -6.25
N GLY A 519 -10.35 -15.20 -6.27
CA GLY A 519 -10.33 -16.61 -5.86
C GLY A 519 -10.89 -17.57 -6.91
N LYS A 520 -11.23 -17.10 -8.12
CA LYS A 520 -11.68 -17.97 -9.20
C LYS A 520 -10.50 -18.78 -9.71
N ILE A 521 -10.68 -20.10 -9.81
CA ILE A 521 -9.65 -21.00 -10.34
C ILE A 521 -9.59 -20.82 -11.87
N ILE A 522 -8.43 -20.34 -12.34
CA ILE A 522 -8.10 -20.10 -13.75
C ILE A 522 -7.38 -21.31 -14.33
N PHE A 523 -6.60 -22.01 -13.50
CA PHE A 523 -5.87 -23.21 -13.89
C PHE A 523 -5.83 -24.22 -12.75
N TYR A 524 -5.90 -25.50 -13.11
CA TYR A 524 -5.85 -26.61 -12.19
C TYR A 524 -5.11 -27.80 -12.81
N GLU A 525 -4.19 -28.38 -12.05
CA GLU A 525 -3.48 -29.63 -12.37
C GLU A 525 -3.52 -30.54 -11.13
N ASN A 526 -3.90 -31.81 -11.30
CA ASN A 526 -4.04 -32.79 -10.22
C ASN A 526 -2.92 -33.84 -10.27
N ASN A 527 -2.48 -34.33 -9.10
CA ASN A 527 -1.60 -35.49 -8.97
C ASN A 527 -0.30 -35.32 -9.77
N HIS A 528 0.32 -34.15 -9.68
CA HIS A 528 1.56 -33.90 -10.39
C HIS A 528 2.73 -34.67 -9.75
N PHE A 529 3.48 -35.43 -10.57
CA PHE A 529 4.57 -36.31 -10.12
C PHE A 529 5.96 -35.78 -10.47
N PHE A 530 6.07 -34.80 -11.37
CA PHE A 530 7.37 -34.26 -11.74
C PHE A 530 7.79 -33.14 -10.79
N LYS A 531 9.08 -33.15 -10.42
CA LYS A 531 9.65 -32.11 -9.56
C LYS A 531 9.63 -30.74 -10.24
N ASP A 532 9.68 -30.71 -11.56
CA ASP A 532 9.68 -29.48 -12.34
C ASP A 532 8.47 -29.50 -13.27
N PHE A 533 7.71 -28.42 -13.28
CA PHE A 533 6.49 -28.26 -14.07
C PHE A 533 6.48 -26.89 -14.75
N LYS A 534 6.07 -26.87 -16.02
CA LYS A 534 5.95 -25.64 -16.80
C LYS A 534 4.50 -25.44 -17.18
N ILE A 535 3.94 -24.30 -16.76
CA ILE A 535 2.57 -23.89 -17.05
C ILE A 535 2.63 -22.84 -18.16
N ASN A 536 1.85 -23.05 -19.23
CA ASN A 536 1.62 -22.01 -20.22
C ASN A 536 0.57 -21.03 -19.67
N ILE A 537 0.93 -19.75 -19.62
CA ILE A 537 0.04 -18.68 -19.13
C ILE A 537 -0.14 -17.58 -20.19
N SER A 538 0.23 -17.83 -21.45
CA SER A 538 0.10 -16.85 -22.53
C SER A 538 -1.32 -16.32 -22.72
N ASP A 539 -2.32 -17.13 -22.34
CA ASP A 539 -3.73 -16.82 -22.52
C ASP A 539 -4.37 -16.21 -21.26
N PHE A 540 -3.58 -16.02 -20.20
CA PHE A 540 -4.07 -15.41 -18.96
C PHE A 540 -4.08 -13.90 -19.17
N ASN A 541 -5.13 -13.25 -18.66
CA ASN A 541 -5.19 -11.79 -18.67
C ASN A 541 -4.06 -11.22 -17.79
N GLN A 542 -3.55 -10.06 -18.17
CA GLN A 542 -2.60 -9.32 -17.32
C GLN A 542 -3.21 -9.07 -15.94
N GLY A 543 -2.43 -9.28 -14.88
CA GLY A 543 -2.93 -9.07 -13.53
C GLY A 543 -2.22 -9.90 -12.47
N ILE A 544 -2.74 -9.79 -11.25
CA ILE A 544 -2.27 -10.54 -10.09
C ILE A 544 -3.01 -11.86 -10.00
N TYR A 545 -2.26 -12.94 -9.74
CA TYR A 545 -2.81 -14.26 -9.49
C TYR A 545 -2.13 -14.88 -8.27
N PHE A 546 -2.77 -15.89 -7.70
CA PHE A 546 -2.22 -16.69 -6.62
C PHE A 546 -2.06 -18.12 -7.10
N ILE A 547 -0.84 -18.65 -7.02
CA ILE A 547 -0.59 -20.06 -7.22
C ILE A 547 -0.60 -20.78 -5.87
N LYS A 548 -1.50 -21.76 -5.73
CA LYS A 548 -1.63 -22.63 -4.56
C LYS A 548 -1.20 -24.04 -4.96
N ILE A 549 -0.28 -24.64 -4.22
CA ILE A 549 0.25 -25.98 -4.42
C ILE A 549 -0.08 -26.78 -3.16
N CYS A 550 -0.92 -27.81 -3.28
CA CYS A 550 -1.34 -28.65 -2.17
C CYS A 550 -0.74 -30.05 -2.31
N ASN A 551 -0.34 -30.67 -1.22
CA ASN A 551 -0.12 -32.11 -1.12
C ASN A 551 -0.75 -32.62 0.19
N LYS A 552 -0.69 -33.93 0.45
CA LYS A 552 -1.32 -34.54 1.66
C LYS A 552 -0.93 -33.91 3.00
N ASN A 553 0.21 -33.24 3.09
CA ASN A 553 0.77 -32.72 4.33
C ASN A 553 1.02 -31.20 4.31
N ASN A 554 1.06 -30.57 3.13
CA ASN A 554 1.54 -29.21 2.94
C ASN A 554 0.68 -28.44 1.93
N VAL A 555 0.47 -27.15 2.20
CA VAL A 555 -0.08 -26.18 1.26
C VAL A 555 0.92 -25.05 1.13
N PHE A 556 1.24 -24.69 -0.11
CA PHE A 556 2.12 -23.58 -0.46
C PHE A 556 1.33 -22.59 -1.30
N THR A 557 1.35 -21.31 -0.97
CA THR A 557 0.71 -20.26 -1.77
C THR A 557 1.72 -19.18 -2.10
N LYS A 558 1.72 -18.70 -3.34
CA LYS A 558 2.57 -17.59 -3.77
C LYS A 558 1.81 -16.66 -4.72
N ARG A 559 2.02 -15.36 -4.56
CA ARG A 559 1.56 -14.37 -5.53
C ARG A 559 2.44 -14.40 -6.78
N ILE A 560 1.81 -14.38 -7.95
CA ILE A 560 2.42 -14.28 -9.27
C ILE A 560 1.78 -13.11 -10.04
N ILE A 561 2.59 -12.41 -10.82
CA ILE A 561 2.16 -11.27 -11.65
C ILE A 561 2.27 -11.72 -13.11
N ILE A 562 1.20 -11.54 -13.89
CA ILE A 562 1.18 -11.84 -15.34
C ILE A 562 1.23 -10.51 -16.11
N LYS A 563 2.24 -10.36 -16.97
CA LYS A 563 2.52 -9.20 -17.83
C LYS A 563 2.04 -9.42 -19.26
#